data_AF-A0A1I6ABY5-F1
#
_entry.id   AF-A0A1I6ABY5-F1
#
_cell.length_a   1.000
_cell.length_b   1.000
_cell.length_c   1.000
_cell.angle_alpha   90.00
_cell.angle_beta   90.00
_cell.angle_gamma   90.00
#
_symmetry.space_group_name_H-M   'P 1'
#
loop_
_entity.id
_entity.type
_entity.pdbx_description
1 polymer ?
#
loop_
_entity_poly.entity_id
_entity_poly.type
_entity_poly.pdbx_seq_one_letter_code
_entity_poly.pdbx_strand_id
1 'polypeptide(L)'
;MLQQNNTAAFQLLMRAYHFNPASADLQGLVNALVREENSRSGGGIRMLGSLDLFAYENPQEKSSPLLQQAYLFTYGRAAFDYFAQGKRTEGKKYLTLFEQARAHKDASIENEVVANVYLAACLASGRANDVVSAKAYARKGLAFEPNNQDLKRIAALR
;
A
#
# COMPACT_ATOMS: atom_id res chain seq x y z
N MET A 1 -21.28 8.89 17.59
CA MET A 1 -20.16 8.51 16.70
C MET A 1 -19.92 9.68 15.75
N LEU A 2 -18.78 10.38 15.88
CA LEU A 2 -18.35 11.31 14.85
C LEU A 2 -18.07 10.49 13.59
N GLN A 3 -18.85 10.68 12.52
CA GLN A 3 -18.49 10.17 11.20
C GLN A 3 -17.14 10.81 10.83
N GLN A 4 -16.07 10.02 10.89
CA GLN A 4 -14.75 10.48 10.48
C GLN A 4 -14.78 10.67 8.97
N ASN A 5 -14.90 11.94 8.56
CA ASN A 5 -15.01 12.37 7.19
C ASN A 5 -13.64 12.40 6.48
N ASN A 6 -12.85 11.33 6.66
CA ASN A 6 -11.46 11.28 6.20
C ASN A 6 -11.35 11.36 4.67
N THR A 7 -12.38 10.92 3.94
CA THR A 7 -12.50 11.12 2.48
C THR A 7 -12.55 12.60 2.11
N ALA A 8 -13.38 13.39 2.79
CA ALA A 8 -13.48 14.83 2.55
C ALA A 8 -12.19 15.56 2.96
N ALA A 9 -11.57 15.12 4.06
CA ALA A 9 -10.30 15.67 4.52
C ALA A 9 -9.16 15.44 3.53
N PHE A 10 -9.05 14.25 2.92
CA PHE A 10 -8.04 13.99 1.88
C PHE A 10 -8.20 14.95 0.70
N GLN A 11 -9.41 15.07 0.15
CA GLN A 11 -9.66 15.95 -1.00
C GLN A 11 -9.34 17.42 -0.68
N LEU A 12 -9.72 17.90 0.51
CA LEU A 12 -9.42 19.27 0.93
C LEU A 12 -7.93 19.52 1.12
N LEU A 13 -7.21 18.58 1.75
CA LEU A 13 -5.76 18.70 1.95
C LEU A 13 -5.00 18.65 0.61
N MET A 14 -5.40 17.80 -0.32
CA MET A 14 -4.80 17.75 -1.66
C MET A 14 -5.06 19.04 -2.45
N ARG A 15 -6.27 19.61 -2.34
CA ARG A 15 -6.56 20.93 -2.94
C ARG A 15 -5.73 22.04 -2.30
N ALA A 16 -5.57 22.05 -0.98
CA ALA A 16 -4.71 23.01 -0.29
C ALA A 16 -3.25 22.85 -0.72
N TYR A 17 -2.76 21.61 -0.86
CA TYR A 17 -1.42 21.32 -1.34
C TYR A 17 -1.19 21.83 -2.76
N HIS A 18 -2.19 21.71 -3.66
CA HIS A 18 -2.10 22.26 -5.02
C HIS A 18 -1.80 23.77 -5.01
N PHE A 19 -2.39 24.54 -4.08
CA PHE A 19 -2.13 25.97 -3.94
C PHE A 19 -0.77 26.28 -3.30
N ASN A 20 -0.22 25.39 -2.48
CA ASN A 20 1.08 25.57 -1.82
C ASN A 20 1.86 24.25 -1.71
N PRO A 21 2.44 23.76 -2.83
CA PRO A 21 3.13 22.47 -2.84
C PRO A 21 4.43 22.46 -2.03
N ALA A 22 4.99 23.64 -1.73
CA ALA A 22 6.18 23.80 -0.89
C ALA A 22 5.89 23.62 0.61
N SER A 23 4.62 23.56 1.03
CA SER A 23 4.27 23.40 2.45
C SER A 23 4.57 21.99 2.95
N ALA A 24 5.62 21.87 3.77
CA ALA A 24 5.96 20.64 4.46
C ALA A 24 4.82 20.17 5.40
N ASP A 25 4.09 21.11 6.01
CA ASP A 25 2.96 20.78 6.89
C ASP A 25 1.81 20.13 6.12
N LEU A 26 1.45 20.65 4.94
CA LEU A 26 0.41 20.05 4.10
C LEU A 26 0.82 18.65 3.61
N GLN A 27 2.09 18.49 3.20
CA GLN A 27 2.62 17.16 2.85
C GLN A 27 2.53 16.19 4.05
N GLY A 28 2.91 16.66 5.24
CA GLY A 28 2.84 15.89 6.48
C GLY A 28 1.41 15.49 6.84
N LEU A 29 0.45 16.40 6.72
CA LEU A 29 -0.97 16.13 7.01
C LEU A 29 -1.59 15.14 6.02
N VAL A 30 -1.30 15.28 4.72
CA VAL A 30 -1.76 14.30 3.72
C VAL A 30 -1.18 12.92 4.03
N ASN A 31 0.13 12.84 4.28
CA ASN A 31 0.78 11.57 4.59
C ASN A 31 0.26 10.93 5.88
N ALA A 32 0.00 11.73 6.93
CA ALA A 32 -0.59 11.25 8.17
C ALA A 32 -2.01 10.70 7.95
N LEU A 33 -2.84 11.40 7.18
CA LEU A 33 -4.18 10.95 6.87
C LEU A 33 -4.19 9.65 6.06
N VAL A 34 -3.33 9.55 5.03
CA VAL A 34 -3.18 8.32 4.23
C VAL A 34 -2.74 7.16 5.12
N ARG A 35 -1.76 7.36 6.00
CA ARG A 35 -1.27 6.33 6.92
C ARG A 35 -2.34 5.91 7.93
N GLU A 36 -3.11 6.86 8.46
CA GLU A 36 -4.19 6.58 9.39
C GLU A 36 -5.36 5.84 8.74
N GLU A 37 -5.74 6.17 7.50
CA GLU A 37 -6.73 5.35 6.79
C GLU A 37 -6.19 3.95 6.50
N ASN A 38 -4.94 3.84 6.05
CA ASN A 38 -4.30 2.56 5.76
C ASN A 38 -4.08 1.69 7.02
N SER A 39 -4.00 2.26 8.22
CA SER A 39 -3.82 1.50 9.47
C SER A 39 -5.04 0.62 9.79
N ARG A 40 -6.22 1.01 9.31
CA ARG A 40 -7.51 0.37 9.60
C ARG A 40 -7.68 -0.94 8.84
N SER A 41 -8.56 -1.82 9.35
CA SER A 41 -8.96 -3.02 8.62
C SER A 41 -9.66 -2.65 7.30
N GLY A 42 -9.19 -3.19 6.18
CA GLY A 42 -9.67 -2.83 4.84
C GLY A 42 -9.38 -1.38 4.44
N GLY A 43 -8.51 -0.70 5.20
CA GLY A 43 -8.16 0.71 5.02
C GLY A 43 -7.53 1.01 3.67
N GLY A 44 -6.64 0.13 3.19
CA GLY A 44 -6.01 0.30 1.88
C GLY A 44 -7.01 0.27 0.74
N ILE A 45 -8.00 -0.62 0.81
CA ILE A 45 -9.04 -0.74 -0.21
C ILE A 45 -9.92 0.52 -0.25
N ARG A 46 -10.33 1.04 0.92
CA ARG A 46 -11.14 2.26 1.00
C ARG A 46 -10.35 3.50 0.57
N MET A 47 -9.11 3.63 1.05
CA MET A 47 -8.25 4.75 0.68
C MET A 47 -7.96 4.75 -0.81
N LEU A 48 -7.75 3.58 -1.41
CA LEU A 48 -7.55 3.45 -2.84
C LEU A 48 -8.71 4.03 -3.66
N GLY A 49 -9.96 3.71 -3.27
CA GLY A 49 -11.14 4.30 -3.92
C GLY A 49 -11.16 5.83 -3.82
N SER A 50 -10.64 6.38 -2.73
CA SER A 50 -10.55 7.84 -2.52
C SER A 50 -9.45 8.48 -3.37
N LEU A 51 -8.30 7.81 -3.53
CA LEU A 51 -7.23 8.22 -4.42
C LEU A 51 -7.68 8.18 -5.89
N ASP A 52 -8.34 7.10 -6.31
CA ASP A 52 -8.82 6.92 -7.68
C ASP A 52 -9.89 7.94 -8.05
N LEU A 53 -10.82 8.23 -7.13
CA LEU A 53 -11.80 9.30 -7.33
C LEU A 53 -11.11 10.66 -7.45
N PHE A 54 -10.18 10.99 -6.56
CA PHE A 54 -9.45 12.26 -6.62
C PHE A 54 -8.67 12.41 -7.94
N ALA A 55 -7.97 11.35 -8.37
CA ALA A 55 -7.20 11.34 -9.61
C ALA A 55 -8.08 11.39 -10.87
N TYR A 56 -9.29 10.84 -10.80
CA TYR A 56 -10.29 10.96 -11.86
C TYR A 56 -10.82 12.39 -11.98
N GLU A 57 -11.16 13.02 -10.85
CA GLU A 57 -11.66 14.40 -10.79
C GLU A 57 -10.56 15.44 -11.08
N ASN A 58 -9.29 15.10 -10.84
CA ASN A 58 -8.15 16.01 -11.01
C ASN A 58 -7.02 15.35 -11.82
N PRO A 59 -7.20 15.10 -13.14
CA PRO A 59 -6.23 14.36 -13.95
C PRO A 59 -4.82 14.95 -13.98
N GLN A 60 -4.71 16.27 -13.84
CA GLN A 60 -3.44 17.01 -13.77
C GLN A 60 -2.60 16.66 -12.53
N GLU A 61 -3.22 16.16 -11.46
CA GLU A 61 -2.53 15.78 -10.22
C GLU A 61 -1.93 14.37 -10.26
N LYS A 62 -2.19 13.57 -11.31
CA LYS A 62 -1.71 12.18 -11.40
C LYS A 62 -0.18 12.03 -11.32
N SER A 63 0.55 13.05 -11.76
CA SER A 63 2.01 13.11 -11.68
C SER A 63 2.52 13.79 -10.40
N SER A 64 1.64 14.25 -9.51
CA SER A 64 2.01 14.88 -8.25
C SER A 64 2.81 13.91 -7.38
N PRO A 65 4.03 14.28 -6.91
CA PRO A 65 4.83 13.41 -6.06
C PRO A 65 4.10 12.97 -4.79
N LEU A 66 3.29 13.86 -4.20
CA LEU A 66 2.50 13.56 -3.01
C LEU A 66 1.40 12.53 -3.29
N LEU A 67 0.74 12.64 -4.45
CA LEU A 67 -0.27 11.64 -4.85
C LEU A 67 0.38 10.30 -5.19
N GLN A 68 1.54 10.29 -5.87
CA GLN A 68 2.29 9.07 -6.16
C GLN A 68 2.76 8.37 -4.88
N GLN A 69 3.23 9.14 -3.89
CA GLN A 69 3.59 8.63 -2.57
C GLN A 69 2.37 8.04 -1.83
N ALA A 70 1.22 8.72 -1.89
CA ALA A 70 -0.02 8.19 -1.32
C ALA A 70 -0.42 6.86 -1.98
N TYR A 71 -0.36 6.77 -3.31
CA TYR A 71 -0.59 5.54 -4.06
C TYR A 71 0.38 4.42 -3.66
N LEU A 72 1.67 4.72 -3.48
CA LEU A 72 2.66 3.73 -3.04
C LEU A 72 2.25 3.08 -1.71
N PHE A 73 1.95 3.88 -0.68
CA PHE A 73 1.53 3.35 0.63
C PHE A 73 0.22 2.58 0.52
N THR A 74 -0.75 3.12 -0.21
CA THR A 74 -2.08 2.54 -0.33
C THR A 74 -2.11 1.29 -1.19
N TYR A 75 -1.30 1.15 -2.24
CA TYR A 75 -1.19 -0.11 -3.00
C TYR A 75 -0.63 -1.23 -2.13
N GLY A 76 0.40 -0.96 -1.33
CA GLY A 76 0.96 -1.94 -0.40
C GLY A 76 -0.10 -2.41 0.60
N ARG A 77 -0.84 -1.47 1.20
CA ARG A 77 -1.91 -1.81 2.13
C ARG A 77 -3.10 -2.52 1.47
N ALA A 78 -3.52 -2.09 0.28
CA ALA A 78 -4.60 -2.73 -0.45
C ALA A 78 -4.24 -4.17 -0.81
N ALA A 79 -3.02 -4.42 -1.28
CA ALA A 79 -2.52 -5.78 -1.53
C ALA A 79 -2.61 -6.64 -0.27
N PHE A 80 -2.12 -6.12 0.87
CA PHE A 80 -2.24 -6.78 2.17
C PHE A 80 -3.71 -7.11 2.51
N ASP A 81 -4.61 -6.13 2.43
CA ASP A 81 -6.02 -6.27 2.78
C ASP A 81 -6.74 -7.31 1.90
N TYR A 82 -6.48 -7.30 0.58
CA TYR A 82 -7.06 -8.29 -0.33
C TYR A 82 -6.54 -9.71 -0.05
N PHE A 83 -5.24 -9.88 0.24
CA PHE A 83 -4.69 -11.19 0.63
C PHE A 83 -5.24 -11.67 1.97
N ALA A 84 -5.41 -10.76 2.95
CA ALA A 84 -6.01 -11.06 4.24
C ALA A 84 -7.47 -11.54 4.08
N GLN A 85 -8.22 -10.97 3.13
CA GLN A 85 -9.58 -11.40 2.76
C GLN A 85 -9.63 -12.66 1.88
N GLY A 86 -8.49 -13.24 1.51
CA GLY A 86 -8.44 -14.40 0.60
C GLY A 86 -8.70 -14.06 -0.88
N LYS A 87 -8.86 -12.79 -1.23
CA LYS A 87 -9.05 -12.28 -2.59
C LYS A 87 -7.71 -12.21 -3.34
N ARG A 88 -7.20 -13.39 -3.73
CA ARG A 88 -5.84 -13.54 -4.27
C ARG A 88 -5.63 -12.81 -5.59
N THR A 89 -6.62 -12.74 -6.47
CA THR A 89 -6.50 -12.10 -7.79
C THR A 89 -6.30 -10.59 -7.63
N GLU A 90 -7.12 -9.96 -6.80
CA GLU A 90 -7.03 -8.55 -6.47
C GLU A 90 -5.76 -8.24 -5.67
N GLY A 91 -5.40 -9.11 -4.72
CA GLY A 91 -4.14 -9.00 -3.98
C GLY A 91 -2.93 -9.01 -4.90
N LYS A 92 -2.90 -9.90 -5.90
CA LYS A 92 -1.83 -9.93 -6.93
C LYS A 92 -1.83 -8.67 -7.78
N LYS A 93 -3.00 -8.17 -8.22
CA LYS A 93 -3.11 -6.92 -8.98
C LYS A 93 -2.44 -5.76 -8.24
N TYR A 94 -2.80 -5.55 -6.97
CA TYR A 94 -2.25 -4.42 -6.20
C TYR A 94 -0.82 -4.65 -5.72
N LEU A 95 -0.39 -5.90 -5.56
CA LEU A 95 1.02 -6.21 -5.33
C LEU A 95 1.88 -5.79 -6.52
N THR A 96 1.43 -6.07 -7.76
CA THR A 96 2.15 -5.63 -8.97
C THR A 96 2.21 -4.10 -9.05
N LEU A 97 1.10 -3.40 -8.78
CA LEU A 97 1.08 -1.94 -8.78
C LEU A 97 1.99 -1.35 -7.69
N PHE A 98 2.03 -1.98 -6.51
CA PHE A 98 2.95 -1.62 -5.43
C PHE A 98 4.41 -1.81 -5.85
N GLU A 99 4.76 -2.95 -6.45
CA GLU A 99 6.11 -3.23 -6.95
C GLU A 99 6.54 -2.20 -8.01
N GLN A 100 5.63 -1.83 -8.91
CA GLN A 100 5.87 -0.78 -9.92
C GLN A 100 6.07 0.60 -9.27
N ALA A 101 5.20 0.99 -8.34
CA ALA A 101 5.30 2.26 -7.62
C ALA A 101 6.64 2.38 -6.86
N ARG A 102 7.14 1.28 -6.27
CA ARG A 102 8.43 1.24 -5.58
C ARG A 102 9.65 1.32 -6.49
N ALA A 103 9.52 0.96 -7.76
CA ALA A 103 10.63 1.01 -8.71
C ALA A 103 10.94 2.46 -9.16
N HIS A 104 10.09 3.44 -8.83
CA HIS A 104 10.36 4.85 -9.07
C HIS A 104 11.53 5.35 -8.20
N LYS A 105 12.38 6.19 -8.78
CA LYS A 105 13.62 6.68 -8.15
C LYS A 105 13.40 7.38 -6.80
N ASP A 106 12.29 8.10 -6.67
CA ASP A 106 11.99 8.91 -5.48
C ASP A 106 11.05 8.20 -4.50
N ALA A 107 10.71 6.93 -4.77
CA ALA A 107 9.85 6.14 -3.91
C ALA A 107 10.59 5.72 -2.62
N SER A 108 10.05 6.11 -1.47
CA SER A 108 10.55 5.73 -0.16
C SER A 108 9.45 5.06 0.66
N ILE A 109 9.74 3.86 1.14
CA ILE A 109 8.89 3.07 2.03
C ILE A 109 9.76 2.15 2.88
N GLU A 110 9.37 1.91 4.12
CA GLU A 110 10.12 1.12 5.08
C GLU A 110 10.19 -0.36 4.65
N ASN A 111 11.38 -0.96 4.75
CA ASN A 111 11.61 -2.36 4.34
C ASN A 111 10.68 -3.34 5.07
N GLU A 112 10.40 -3.09 6.35
CA GLU A 112 9.46 -3.89 7.14
C GLU A 112 8.05 -3.91 6.53
N VAL A 113 7.56 -2.75 6.06
CA VAL A 113 6.24 -2.65 5.42
C VAL A 113 6.21 -3.50 4.16
N VAL A 114 7.26 -3.44 3.35
CA VAL A 114 7.40 -4.26 2.14
C VAL A 114 7.37 -5.75 2.48
N ALA A 115 8.17 -6.17 3.47
CA ALA A 115 8.23 -7.56 3.90
C ALA A 115 6.87 -8.06 4.41
N ASN A 116 6.12 -7.22 5.12
CA ASN A 116 4.77 -7.52 5.60
C ASN A 116 3.75 -7.72 4.47
N VAL A 117 3.84 -6.92 3.39
CA VAL A 117 3.01 -7.14 2.20
C VAL A 117 3.30 -8.49 1.56
N TYR A 118 4.58 -8.85 1.40
CA TYR A 118 4.96 -10.16 0.88
C TYR A 118 4.56 -11.30 1.81
N LEU A 119 4.66 -11.13 3.12
CA LEU A 119 4.21 -12.13 4.09
C LEU A 119 2.71 -12.41 3.94
N ALA A 120 1.88 -11.38 3.76
CA ALA A 120 0.45 -11.56 3.48
C ALA A 120 0.21 -12.37 2.20
N ALA A 121 0.96 -12.10 1.13
CA ALA A 121 0.90 -12.85 -0.12
C ALA A 121 1.33 -14.32 0.05
N CYS A 122 2.36 -14.57 0.87
CA CYS A 122 2.81 -15.91 1.24
C CYS A 122 1.70 -16.70 1.92
N LEU A 123 1.13 -16.13 2.98
CA LEU A 123 0.09 -16.77 3.79
C LEU A 123 -1.16 -17.04 2.97
N ALA A 124 -1.58 -16.10 2.11
CA ALA A 124 -2.71 -16.29 1.21
C ALA A 124 -2.47 -17.40 0.17
N SER A 125 -1.24 -17.52 -0.34
CA SER A 125 -0.88 -18.60 -1.27
C SER A 125 -0.80 -19.96 -0.56
N GLY A 126 -0.25 -20.01 0.66
CA GLY A 126 -0.23 -21.21 1.50
C GLY A 126 -1.63 -21.74 1.82
N ARG A 127 -2.57 -20.85 2.21
CA ARG A 127 -3.99 -21.22 2.41
C ARG A 127 -4.65 -21.81 1.16
N ALA A 128 -4.15 -21.48 -0.02
CA ALA A 128 -4.64 -21.99 -1.30
C ALA A 128 -3.84 -23.20 -1.82
N ASN A 129 -2.99 -23.81 -0.98
CA ASN A 129 -2.09 -24.92 -1.34
C ASN A 129 -1.13 -24.61 -2.50
N ASP A 130 -0.87 -23.32 -2.77
CA ASP A 130 0.07 -22.85 -3.79
C ASP A 130 1.44 -22.63 -3.15
N VAL A 131 2.13 -23.74 -2.89
CA VAL A 131 3.43 -23.77 -2.21
C VAL A 131 4.51 -23.05 -3.02
N VAL A 132 4.45 -23.15 -4.36
CA VAL A 132 5.40 -22.49 -5.26
C VAL A 132 5.32 -20.97 -5.10
N SER A 133 4.12 -20.39 -5.19
CA SER A 133 3.94 -18.95 -5.01
C SER A 133 4.25 -18.51 -3.58
N ALA A 134 3.88 -19.31 -2.57
CA ALA A 134 4.19 -19.00 -1.17
C ALA A 134 5.70 -18.87 -0.95
N LYS A 135 6.51 -19.80 -1.47
CA LYS A 135 7.98 -19.73 -1.38
C LYS A 135 8.57 -18.57 -2.17
N ALA A 136 8.02 -18.27 -3.36
CA ALA A 136 8.47 -17.17 -4.19
C ALA A 136 8.27 -15.82 -3.48
N TYR A 137 7.08 -15.57 -2.92
CA TYR A 137 6.82 -14.37 -2.13
C TYR A 137 7.69 -14.31 -0.88
N ALA A 138 7.95 -15.45 -0.22
CA ALA A 138 8.76 -15.47 0.99
C ALA A 138 10.20 -15.02 0.72
N ARG A 139 10.79 -15.49 -0.38
CA ARG A 139 12.11 -15.05 -0.85
C ARG A 139 12.14 -13.57 -1.20
N LYS A 140 11.10 -13.05 -1.86
CA LYS A 140 10.97 -11.60 -2.12
C LYS A 140 10.93 -10.79 -0.82
N GLY A 141 10.16 -11.22 0.18
CA GLY A 141 10.11 -10.56 1.49
C GLY A 141 11.47 -10.56 2.21
N LEU A 142 12.20 -11.68 2.17
CA LEU A 142 13.53 -11.82 2.80
C LEU A 142 14.60 -10.92 2.17
N ALA A 143 14.42 -10.45 0.94
CA ALA A 143 15.31 -9.45 0.34
C ALA A 143 15.23 -8.09 1.05
N PHE A 144 14.14 -7.82 1.77
CA PHE A 144 13.94 -6.57 2.52
C PHE A 144 14.11 -6.77 4.03
N GLU A 145 13.65 -7.90 4.56
CA GLU A 145 13.80 -8.27 5.97
C GLU A 145 14.45 -9.65 6.11
N PRO A 146 15.79 -9.76 5.98
CA PRO A 146 16.50 -11.04 5.98
C PRO A 146 16.37 -11.83 7.29
N ASN A 147 15.97 -11.18 8.38
CA ASN A 147 15.85 -11.79 9.71
C ASN A 147 14.43 -12.18 10.09
N ASN A 148 13.44 -11.96 9.21
CA ASN A 148 12.06 -12.32 9.48
C ASN A 148 11.88 -13.86 9.55
N GLN A 149 11.52 -14.35 10.74
CA GLN A 149 11.43 -15.79 11.02
C GLN A 149 10.27 -16.47 10.29
N ASP A 150 9.13 -15.77 10.13
CA ASP A 150 7.98 -16.32 9.41
C ASP A 150 8.28 -16.53 7.93
N LEU A 151 8.92 -15.55 7.30
CA LEU A 151 9.34 -15.65 5.91
C LEU A 151 10.39 -16.76 5.72
N LYS A 152 11.36 -16.90 6.63
CA LYS A 152 12.33 -18.01 6.62
C LYS A 152 11.64 -19.36 6.67
N ARG A 153 10.69 -19.53 7.59
CA ARG A 153 9.92 -20.77 7.74
C ARG A 153 9.16 -21.13 6.46
N ILE A 154 8.48 -20.17 5.85
CA ILE A 154 7.71 -20.40 4.62
C ILE A 154 8.63 -20.71 3.44
N ALA A 155 9.75 -19.99 3.30
CA ALA A 155 10.72 -20.22 2.23
C ALA A 155 11.34 -21.64 2.28
N ALA A 156 11.40 -22.24 3.47
CA ALA A 156 11.94 -23.58 3.73
C ALA A 156 10.92 -24.73 3.62
N LEU A 157 9.63 -24.45 3.33
CA LEU A 157 8.62 -25.50 3.14
C LEU A 157 9.06 -26.49 2.06
N ARG A 158 8.92 -27.79 2.35
CA ARG A 158 9.23 -28.89 1.44
C ARG A 158 8.09 -29.11 0.46
#